data_AF-A0A8D5U872-F1
#
_entry.id   AF-A0A8D5U872-F1
#
_cell.length_a   1.000
_cell.length_b   1.000
_cell.length_c   1.000
_cell.angle_alpha   90.00
_cell.angle_beta   90.00
_cell.angle_gamma   90.00
#
_symmetry.space_group_name_H-M   'P 1'
#
loop_
_entity.id
_entity.type
_entity.pdbx_description
1 polymer ?
#
loop_
_entity_poly.entity_id
_entity_poly.type
_entity_poly.pdbx_seq_one_letter_code
_entity_poly.pdbx_strand_id
1 'polypeptide(L)'
;MLPLVLFSVLLLHNGSLTHPVFVEYQQIIHFYTVGETVYGLVIENISRVFPNGTVCFEYYNIDLNASEYIGPLIVYNNLSQPTSLYLFNGVGNSTVYRAGEFTLSGKDGNYYVYKNVQYQGRVQVVTYYYVNQTGVPYKIVFLQYGSNGELVGNTTYVLIASSIINPNEGLYFPLGLTRVSNNLSIGRVSYAFGYPLIDDVFTSLLVVSVPLLFAFKVFKKYRKEDGKVK
;
A
#
# COMPACT_ATOMS: atom_id res chain seq x y z
N MET A 1 19.71 -4.62 -11.83
CA MET A 1 20.27 -3.33 -11.39
C MET A 1 19.28 -2.75 -10.40
N LEU A 2 19.71 -2.52 -9.15
CA LEU A 2 18.94 -1.74 -8.17
C LEU A 2 18.63 -0.37 -8.80
N PRO A 3 17.50 0.29 -8.52
CA PRO A 3 17.29 1.68 -8.91
C PRO A 3 18.48 2.46 -8.34
N LEU A 4 19.36 2.89 -9.24
CA LEU A 4 20.65 3.49 -8.93
C LEU A 4 20.49 4.65 -7.93
N VAL A 5 19.33 5.31 -7.97
CA VAL A 5 18.92 6.43 -7.12
C VAL A 5 18.83 6.04 -5.65
N LEU A 6 18.16 4.95 -5.29
CA LEU A 6 18.03 4.56 -3.87
C LEU A 6 19.39 4.13 -3.30
N PHE A 7 20.17 3.37 -4.06
CA PHE A 7 21.50 2.94 -3.62
C PHE A 7 22.48 4.12 -3.48
N SER A 8 22.36 5.15 -4.34
CA SER A 8 23.19 6.37 -4.26
C SER A 8 22.85 7.22 -3.02
N VAL A 9 21.57 7.33 -2.66
CA VAL A 9 21.13 8.04 -1.44
C VAL A 9 21.55 7.25 -0.17
N LEU A 10 21.64 5.93 -0.26
CA LEU A 10 21.94 5.03 0.86
C LEU A 10 23.44 4.77 1.10
N LEU A 11 24.29 4.90 0.08
CA LEU A 11 25.74 4.65 0.17
C LEU A 11 26.50 5.64 1.08
N LEU A 12 25.87 6.73 1.53
CA LEU A 12 26.52 7.72 2.40
C LEU A 12 26.30 7.46 3.90
N HIS A 13 25.41 6.57 4.32
CA HIS A 13 25.04 6.47 5.75
C HIS A 13 24.87 5.03 6.25
N ASN A 14 25.95 4.48 6.80
CA ASN A 14 25.90 3.32 7.68
C ASN A 14 25.20 3.69 9.00
N GLY A 15 23.90 3.40 9.11
CA GLY A 15 23.23 3.22 10.42
C GLY A 15 22.12 4.20 10.79
N SER A 16 22.03 5.38 10.18
CA SER A 16 20.89 6.30 10.35
C SER A 16 20.72 7.20 9.12
N LEU A 17 19.49 7.29 8.61
CA LEU A 17 19.14 8.26 7.59
C LEU A 17 19.18 9.67 8.20
N THR A 18 19.89 10.60 7.57
CA THR A 18 19.96 12.01 8.01
C THR A 18 18.73 12.82 7.62
N HIS A 19 17.96 12.32 6.65
CA HIS A 19 16.71 12.89 6.18
C HIS A 19 15.67 11.77 6.02
N PRO A 20 14.37 12.02 6.29
CA PRO A 20 13.32 11.02 6.08
C PRO A 20 13.29 10.54 4.63
N VAL A 21 13.32 9.21 4.42
CA VAL A 21 13.17 8.61 3.09
C VAL A 21 11.77 8.03 3.01
N PHE A 22 10.89 8.60 2.20
CA PHE A 22 9.48 8.22 2.22
C PHE A 22 8.79 8.27 0.86
N VAL A 23 7.63 7.62 0.81
CA VAL A 23 6.59 7.82 -0.21
C VAL A 23 5.26 8.04 0.50
N GLU A 24 4.49 9.00 0.01
CA GLU A 24 3.17 9.35 0.50
C GLU A 24 2.17 9.31 -0.66
N TYR A 25 1.07 8.59 -0.47
CA TYR A 25 0.01 8.45 -1.46
C TYR A 25 -1.32 8.88 -0.88
N GLN A 26 -2.10 9.60 -1.68
CA GLN A 26 -3.54 9.64 -1.52
C GLN A 26 -4.11 8.30 -1.92
N GLN A 27 -4.95 7.72 -1.07
CA GLN A 27 -5.68 6.49 -1.33
C GLN A 27 -7.16 6.83 -1.56
N ILE A 28 -7.74 6.30 -2.64
CA ILE A 28 -9.16 6.44 -2.97
C ILE A 28 -9.70 5.03 -3.18
N ILE A 29 -10.60 4.59 -2.32
CA ILE A 29 -11.18 3.26 -2.39
C ILE A 29 -12.66 3.41 -2.67
N HIS A 30 -13.12 2.89 -3.80
CA HIS A 30 -14.52 2.83 -4.16
C HIS A 30 -15.03 1.38 -4.09
N PHE A 31 -16.10 1.18 -3.33
CA PHE A 31 -16.80 -0.11 -3.22
C PHE A 31 -18.11 -0.04 -4.00
N TYR A 32 -18.17 -0.73 -5.13
CA TYR A 32 -19.34 -0.68 -6.01
C TYR A 32 -20.56 -1.40 -5.42
N THR A 33 -20.33 -2.40 -4.55
CA THR A 33 -21.41 -3.18 -3.92
C THR A 33 -22.27 -2.36 -2.94
N VAL A 34 -21.65 -1.40 -2.25
CA VAL A 34 -22.31 -0.54 -1.25
C VAL A 34 -22.38 0.93 -1.67
N GLY A 35 -21.75 1.30 -2.79
CA GLY A 35 -21.71 2.67 -3.29
C GLY A 35 -20.91 3.65 -2.42
N GLU A 36 -20.02 3.15 -1.56
CA GLU A 36 -19.23 3.97 -0.65
C GLU A 36 -17.83 4.26 -1.20
N THR A 37 -17.30 5.43 -0.85
CA THR A 37 -15.91 5.82 -1.15
C THR A 37 -15.19 6.21 0.13
N VAL A 38 -14.00 5.65 0.33
CA VAL A 38 -13.09 6.01 1.42
C VAL A 38 -11.91 6.78 0.83
N TYR A 39 -11.61 7.94 1.42
CA TYR A 39 -10.41 8.70 1.13
C TYR A 39 -9.42 8.48 2.27
N GLY A 40 -8.18 8.21 1.91
CA GLY A 40 -7.13 7.91 2.87
C GLY A 40 -5.78 8.43 2.45
N LEU A 41 -4.81 8.24 3.33
CA LEU A 41 -3.39 8.41 3.04
C LEU A 41 -2.66 7.12 3.37
N VAL A 42 -1.66 6.81 2.55
CA VAL A 42 -0.67 5.78 2.87
C VAL A 42 0.71 6.40 2.86
N ILE A 43 1.45 6.11 3.92
CA ILE A 43 2.81 6.60 4.12
C ILE A 43 3.70 5.38 4.33
N GLU A 44 4.75 5.27 3.53
CA GLU A 44 5.86 4.33 3.77
C GLU A 44 7.11 5.14 4.09
N ASN A 45 7.49 5.17 5.37
CA ASN A 45 8.66 5.89 5.85
C ASN A 45 9.80 4.91 6.10
N ILE A 46 10.79 4.88 5.21
CA ILE A 46 11.99 4.06 5.36
C ILE A 46 12.81 4.60 6.52
N SER A 47 12.94 3.78 7.57
CA SER A 47 13.63 4.14 8.80
C SER A 47 15.07 3.61 8.84
N ARG A 48 15.34 2.50 8.13
CA ARG A 48 16.68 1.89 8.10
C ARG A 48 16.88 1.05 6.85
N VAL A 49 18.11 1.02 6.34
CA VAL A 49 18.56 0.03 5.36
C VAL A 49 19.75 -0.71 5.93
N PHE A 50 19.74 -2.03 5.76
CA PHE A 50 20.76 -2.94 6.23
C PHE A 50 21.74 -3.28 5.10
N PRO A 51 23.02 -3.59 5.40
CA PRO A 51 24.03 -3.91 4.39
C PRO A 51 23.67 -5.08 3.47
N ASN A 52 22.80 -5.99 3.91
CA ASN A 52 22.33 -7.13 3.13
C ASN A 52 21.19 -6.77 2.13
N GLY A 53 20.84 -5.49 2.00
CA GLY A 53 19.76 -5.02 1.13
C GLY A 53 18.36 -5.14 1.75
N THR A 54 18.24 -5.59 3.01
CA THR A 54 16.99 -5.47 3.74
C THR A 54 16.71 -4.01 4.07
N VAL A 55 15.46 -3.60 3.94
CA VAL A 55 14.95 -2.28 4.35
C VAL A 55 13.92 -2.46 5.46
N CYS A 56 13.98 -1.60 6.47
CA CYS A 56 12.94 -1.43 7.48
C CYS A 56 12.20 -0.13 7.17
N PHE A 57 10.88 -0.18 7.16
CA PHE A 57 10.05 1.00 7.00
C PHE A 57 8.83 0.94 7.91
N GLU A 58 8.35 2.13 8.26
CA GLU A 58 7.12 2.36 9.00
C GLU A 58 6.00 2.55 7.99
N TYR A 59 4.97 1.73 8.09
CA TYR A 59 3.77 1.86 7.29
C TYR A 59 2.66 2.50 8.10
N TYR A 60 2.02 3.51 7.54
CA TYR A 60 0.82 4.13 8.08
C TYR A 60 -0.31 4.05 7.05
N ASN A 61 -1.50 3.75 7.53
CA ASN A 61 -2.73 3.88 6.78
C ASN A 61 -3.70 4.78 7.55
N ILE A 62 -4.16 5.82 6.88
CA ILE A 62 -4.95 6.89 7.47
C ILE A 62 -6.30 6.94 6.76
N ASP A 63 -7.39 6.91 7.52
CA ASP A 63 -8.75 7.17 7.06
C ASP A 63 -9.07 8.65 7.26
N LEU A 64 -9.15 9.41 6.16
CA LEU A 64 -9.50 10.82 6.22
C LEU A 64 -10.99 11.02 6.51
N ASN A 65 -11.85 10.08 6.12
CA ASN A 65 -13.28 10.17 6.39
C ASN A 65 -13.57 10.00 7.89
N ALA A 66 -12.79 9.18 8.59
CA ALA A 66 -12.95 8.93 10.02
C ALA A 66 -12.00 9.75 10.91
N SER A 67 -10.99 10.41 10.34
CA SER A 67 -9.89 11.03 11.10
C SER A 67 -9.19 10.02 12.03
N GLU A 68 -8.98 8.81 11.53
CA GLU A 68 -8.41 7.68 12.27
C GLU A 68 -7.19 7.12 11.52
N TYR A 69 -6.25 6.50 12.23
CA TYR A 69 -5.10 5.85 11.58
C TYR A 69 -4.63 4.57 12.26
N ILE A 70 -4.00 3.72 11.45
CA ILE A 70 -3.26 2.51 11.86
C ILE A 70 -1.78 2.76 11.56
N GLY A 71 -0.93 2.52 12.55
CA GLY A 71 0.52 2.62 12.41
C GLY A 71 1.23 3.21 13.64
N PRO A 72 2.57 3.34 13.60
CA PRO A 72 3.43 2.72 12.59
C PRO A 72 3.35 1.20 12.67
N LEU A 73 3.21 0.54 11.53
CA LEU A 73 3.50 -0.88 11.39
C LEU A 73 4.94 -1.02 10.92
N ILE A 74 5.77 -1.73 11.67
CA ILE A 74 7.17 -1.92 11.31
C ILE A 74 7.27 -3.10 10.35
N VAL A 75 7.72 -2.83 9.12
CA VAL A 75 7.79 -3.81 8.03
C VAL A 75 9.23 -3.93 7.55
N TYR A 76 9.67 -5.18 7.33
CA TYR A 76 10.96 -5.47 6.73
C TYR A 76 10.77 -5.97 5.31
N ASN A 77 11.58 -5.49 4.38
CA ASN A 77 11.51 -5.91 2.99
C ASN A 77 12.88 -6.04 2.34
N ASN A 78 12.96 -6.72 1.20
CA ASN A 78 14.21 -6.86 0.45
C ASN A 78 14.21 -5.87 -0.71
N LEU A 79 15.14 -4.92 -0.73
CA LEU A 79 15.19 -3.92 -1.80
C LEU A 79 15.44 -4.53 -3.16
N SER A 80 16.14 -5.67 -3.28
CA SER A 80 16.41 -6.31 -4.57
C SER A 80 15.16 -6.89 -5.23
N GLN A 81 14.20 -7.31 -4.41
CA GLN A 81 12.92 -7.87 -4.83
C GLN A 81 11.86 -7.43 -3.81
N PRO A 82 11.42 -6.16 -3.89
CA PRO A 82 10.44 -5.63 -2.97
C PRO A 82 9.19 -6.51 -2.99
N THR A 83 8.64 -6.75 -1.81
CA THR A 83 7.33 -7.36 -1.68
C THR A 83 6.44 -6.24 -1.19
N SER A 84 6.58 -5.86 0.08
CA SER A 84 5.74 -4.87 0.76
C SER A 84 5.85 -3.43 0.26
N LEU A 85 7.07 -2.93 0.04
CA LEU A 85 7.35 -1.51 -0.25
C LEU A 85 6.99 -1.15 -1.69
N TYR A 86 6.33 -0.02 -1.97
CA TYR A 86 5.85 0.36 -3.32
C TYR A 86 6.93 0.70 -4.34
N LEU A 87 8.21 0.48 -4.02
CA LEU A 87 9.31 0.71 -4.94
C LEU A 87 9.50 -0.45 -5.93
N PHE A 88 9.92 -0.09 -7.14
CA PHE A 88 10.20 -0.99 -8.23
C PHE A 88 11.69 -0.98 -8.59
N ASN A 89 12.21 -2.19 -8.82
CA ASN A 89 13.51 -2.40 -9.43
C ASN A 89 13.36 -2.84 -10.88
N GLY A 90 14.39 -2.60 -11.69
CA GLY A 90 14.39 -3.05 -13.09
C GLY A 90 13.32 -2.35 -13.93
N VAL A 91 13.00 -1.08 -13.61
CA VAL A 91 12.07 -0.27 -14.39
C VAL A 91 12.49 -0.25 -15.87
N GLY A 92 11.53 -0.48 -16.75
CA GLY A 92 11.73 -0.64 -18.18
C GLY A 92 11.92 -2.08 -18.66
N ASN A 93 12.18 -3.03 -17.77
CA ASN A 93 12.19 -4.44 -18.14
C ASN A 93 10.78 -4.91 -18.54
N SER A 94 10.71 -5.89 -19.44
CA SER A 94 9.44 -6.53 -19.85
C SER A 94 8.71 -7.18 -18.69
N THR A 95 9.46 -7.65 -17.70
CA THR A 95 8.95 -8.29 -16.50
C THR A 95 9.71 -7.81 -15.28
N VAL A 96 8.99 -7.54 -14.20
CA VAL A 96 9.52 -7.20 -12.88
C VAL A 96 8.81 -8.05 -11.83
N TYR A 97 9.52 -8.42 -10.76
CA TYR A 97 8.93 -9.25 -9.71
C TYR A 97 8.74 -8.45 -8.44
N ARG A 98 7.49 -8.36 -7.98
CA ARG A 98 7.08 -7.70 -6.74
C ARG A 98 5.99 -8.51 -6.07
N ALA A 99 6.40 -9.49 -5.26
CA ALA A 99 5.53 -10.53 -4.68
C ALA A 99 4.55 -11.14 -5.69
N GLY A 100 5.08 -11.44 -6.87
CA GLY A 100 4.31 -11.80 -8.05
C GLY A 100 4.94 -11.18 -9.29
N GLU A 101 4.65 -11.78 -10.43
CA GLU A 101 5.15 -11.30 -11.71
C GLU A 101 4.29 -10.14 -12.22
N PHE A 102 4.94 -9.02 -12.54
CA PHE A 102 4.33 -7.89 -13.22
C PHE A 102 4.93 -7.76 -14.63
N THR A 103 4.07 -7.70 -15.64
CA THR A 103 4.49 -7.55 -17.03
C THR A 103 4.32 -6.11 -17.48
N LEU A 104 5.28 -5.58 -18.25
CA LEU A 104 5.20 -4.27 -18.86
C LEU A 104 4.09 -4.27 -19.92
N SER A 105 3.04 -3.50 -19.67
CA SER A 105 1.86 -3.39 -20.53
C SER A 105 1.89 -2.18 -21.46
N GLY A 106 2.77 -1.21 -21.21
CA GLY A 106 2.94 -0.03 -22.04
C GLY A 106 3.63 1.12 -21.33
N LYS A 107 3.48 2.31 -21.90
CA LYS A 107 3.91 3.58 -21.30
C LYS A 107 2.75 4.56 -21.28
N ASP A 108 2.76 5.44 -20.28
CA ASP A 108 1.86 6.57 -20.13
C ASP A 108 2.74 7.81 -19.91
N GLY A 109 2.97 8.60 -20.95
CA GLY A 109 3.99 9.66 -20.94
C GLY A 109 5.38 9.12 -20.56
N ASN A 110 5.94 9.66 -19.47
CA ASN A 110 7.27 9.28 -18.95
C ASN A 110 7.24 8.06 -18.01
N TYR A 111 6.09 7.42 -17.84
CA TYR A 111 5.89 6.35 -16.88
C TYR A 111 5.75 4.99 -17.56
N TYR A 112 6.32 3.97 -16.94
CA TYR A 112 6.19 2.58 -17.34
C TYR A 112 4.97 1.96 -16.66
N VAL A 113 4.11 1.30 -17.43
CA VAL A 113 2.86 0.72 -16.90
C VAL A 113 3.02 -0.77 -16.75
N TYR A 114 3.12 -1.23 -15.51
CA TYR A 114 3.22 -2.64 -15.16
C TYR A 114 1.86 -3.19 -14.76
N LYS A 115 1.51 -4.37 -15.27
CA LYS A 115 0.26 -5.07 -14.99
C LYS A 115 0.53 -6.41 -14.33
N ASN A 116 -0.27 -6.73 -13.32
CA ASN A 116 -0.40 -8.07 -12.77
C ASN A 116 -1.88 -8.44 -12.71
N VAL A 117 -2.17 -9.72 -12.93
CA VAL A 117 -3.50 -10.29 -12.74
C VAL A 117 -3.36 -11.48 -11.80
N GLN A 118 -4.10 -11.45 -10.71
CA GLN A 118 -4.16 -12.53 -9.73
C GLN A 118 -5.60 -13.07 -9.66
N TYR A 119 -5.71 -14.37 -9.40
CA TYR A 119 -6.98 -15.04 -9.19
C TYR A 119 -6.99 -15.73 -7.84
N GLN A 120 -8.10 -15.60 -7.12
CA GLN A 120 -8.35 -16.33 -5.88
C GLN A 120 -9.73 -16.97 -5.98
N GLY A 121 -9.74 -18.26 -6.33
CA GLY A 121 -10.97 -18.93 -6.75
C GLY A 121 -11.56 -18.23 -7.98
N ARG A 122 -12.75 -17.63 -7.81
CA ARG A 122 -13.45 -16.90 -8.89
C ARG A 122 -13.26 -15.38 -8.83
N VAL A 123 -12.57 -14.86 -7.81
CA VAL A 123 -12.27 -13.44 -7.68
C VAL A 123 -11.02 -13.12 -8.47
N GLN A 124 -11.06 -12.07 -9.27
CA GLN A 124 -9.91 -11.58 -10.02
C GLN A 124 -9.48 -10.22 -9.46
N VAL A 125 -8.16 -10.04 -9.27
CA VAL A 125 -7.57 -8.75 -8.95
C VAL A 125 -6.62 -8.36 -10.07
N VAL A 126 -6.89 -7.22 -10.70
CA VAL A 126 -6.03 -6.63 -11.72
C VAL A 126 -5.33 -5.43 -11.13
N THR A 127 -4.01 -5.46 -11.14
CA THR A 127 -3.19 -4.39 -10.56
C THR A 127 -2.39 -3.69 -11.66
N TYR A 128 -2.40 -2.37 -11.65
CA TYR A 128 -1.55 -1.53 -12.49
C TYR A 128 -0.65 -0.64 -11.63
N TYR A 129 0.64 -0.61 -11.96
CA TYR A 129 1.59 0.36 -11.41
C TYR A 129 2.09 1.25 -12.53
N TYR A 130 2.04 2.56 -12.31
CA TYR A 130 2.57 3.54 -13.23
C TYR A 130 3.85 4.12 -12.65
N VAL A 131 4.98 3.59 -13.07
CA VAL A 131 6.28 3.74 -12.41
C VAL A 131 7.15 4.73 -13.15
N ASN A 132 7.73 5.69 -12.43
CA ASN A 132 8.69 6.63 -12.99
C ASN A 132 10.10 5.99 -13.12
N GLN A 133 11.06 6.74 -13.65
CA GLN A 133 12.43 6.25 -13.81
C GLN A 133 13.16 5.98 -12.49
N THR A 134 12.73 6.57 -11.36
CA THR A 134 13.34 6.34 -10.04
C THR A 134 12.83 5.06 -9.37
N GLY A 135 11.81 4.40 -9.94
CA GLY A 135 11.17 3.22 -9.35
C GLY A 135 10.00 3.55 -8.43
N VAL A 136 9.61 4.81 -8.33
CA VAL A 136 8.45 5.24 -7.54
C VAL A 136 7.21 5.28 -8.43
N PRO A 137 6.13 4.58 -8.07
CA PRO A 137 4.84 4.74 -8.74
C PRO A 137 4.29 6.15 -8.54
N TYR A 138 3.85 6.81 -9.61
CA TYR A 138 3.03 8.03 -9.47
C TYR A 138 1.56 7.68 -9.22
N LYS A 139 1.14 6.50 -9.70
CA LYS A 139 -0.23 5.99 -9.58
C LYS A 139 -0.21 4.47 -9.47
N ILE A 140 -1.08 3.93 -8.60
CA ILE A 140 -1.30 2.50 -8.44
C ILE A 140 -2.81 2.26 -8.52
N VAL A 141 -3.25 1.27 -9.29
CA VAL A 141 -4.67 0.94 -9.44
C VAL A 141 -4.88 -0.53 -9.17
N PHE A 142 -5.81 -0.84 -8.27
CA PHE A 142 -6.27 -2.20 -7.99
C PHE A 142 -7.75 -2.29 -8.33
N LEU A 143 -8.06 -3.15 -9.31
CA LEU A 143 -9.42 -3.45 -9.73
C LEU A 143 -9.76 -4.85 -9.26
N GLN A 144 -10.80 -4.97 -8.44
CA GLN A 144 -11.29 -6.24 -7.95
C GLN A 144 -12.60 -6.60 -8.64
N TYR A 145 -12.63 -7.78 -9.25
CA TYR A 145 -13.79 -8.33 -9.92
C TYR A 145 -14.35 -9.51 -9.09
N GLY A 146 -15.67 -9.48 -8.88
CA GLY A 146 -16.42 -10.51 -8.19
C GLY A 146 -16.49 -11.81 -8.99
N SER A 147 -17.12 -12.83 -8.40
CA SER A 147 -17.17 -14.16 -9.00
C SER A 147 -17.93 -14.25 -10.32
N ASN A 148 -18.75 -13.25 -10.64
CA ASN A 148 -19.50 -13.17 -11.89
C ASN A 148 -18.87 -12.18 -12.88
N GLY A 149 -17.64 -11.70 -12.59
CA GLY A 149 -16.89 -10.78 -13.45
C GLY A 149 -17.25 -9.30 -13.30
N GLU A 150 -18.15 -8.95 -12.38
CA GLU A 150 -18.52 -7.58 -12.07
C GLU A 150 -17.43 -6.85 -11.28
N LEU A 151 -17.18 -5.57 -11.57
CA LEU A 151 -16.25 -4.76 -10.80
C LEU A 151 -16.87 -4.45 -9.42
N VAL A 152 -16.27 -4.96 -8.35
CA VAL A 152 -16.76 -4.80 -6.97
C VAL A 152 -15.93 -3.81 -6.16
N GLY A 153 -14.68 -3.56 -6.56
CA GLY A 153 -13.79 -2.64 -5.88
C GLY A 153 -12.80 -1.97 -6.82
N ASN A 154 -12.52 -0.69 -6.56
CA ASN A 154 -11.46 0.06 -7.21
C ASN A 154 -10.68 0.83 -6.15
N THR A 155 -9.43 0.45 -5.93
CA THR A 155 -8.51 1.21 -5.07
C THR A 155 -7.47 1.88 -5.94
N THR A 156 -7.42 3.21 -5.89
CA THR A 156 -6.42 4.01 -6.59
C THR A 156 -5.54 4.73 -5.58
N TYR A 157 -4.23 4.63 -5.77
CA TYR A 157 -3.24 5.43 -5.07
C TYR A 157 -2.68 6.48 -6.02
N VAL A 158 -2.55 7.71 -5.56
CA VAL A 158 -1.94 8.82 -6.30
C VAL A 158 -0.84 9.40 -5.44
N LEU A 159 0.36 9.48 -5.99
CA LEU A 159 1.52 9.99 -5.27
C LEU A 159 1.30 11.46 -4.91
N ILE A 160 1.45 11.79 -3.63
CA ILE A 160 1.44 13.16 -3.11
C ILE A 160 2.86 13.69 -3.04
N ALA A 161 3.74 12.94 -2.37
CA ALA A 161 5.10 13.35 -2.10
C ALA A 161 6.03 12.14 -1.96
N SER A 162 7.30 12.32 -2.30
CA SER A 162 8.37 11.38 -2.03
C SER A 162 9.74 12.06 -2.02
N SER A 163 10.46 11.90 -0.91
CA SER A 163 11.86 12.34 -0.83
C SER A 163 12.82 11.53 -1.71
N ILE A 164 12.37 10.40 -2.27
CA ILE A 164 13.12 9.62 -3.27
C ILE A 164 13.13 10.33 -4.64
N ILE A 165 12.06 11.09 -4.95
CA ILE A 165 11.95 11.88 -6.17
C ILE A 165 12.52 13.27 -5.95
N ASN A 166 12.14 13.91 -4.84
CA ASN A 166 12.51 15.28 -4.51
C ASN A 166 12.92 15.38 -3.04
N PRO A 167 14.23 15.45 -2.74
CA PRO A 167 14.73 15.40 -1.36
C PRO A 167 14.31 16.60 -0.49
N ASN A 168 13.76 17.67 -1.09
CA ASN A 168 13.26 18.83 -0.36
C ASN A 168 11.81 18.65 0.13
N GLU A 169 11.14 17.56 -0.25
CA GLU A 169 9.79 17.28 0.22
C GLU A 169 9.77 16.83 1.68
N GLY A 170 8.81 17.37 2.42
CA GLY A 170 8.52 16.97 3.79
C GLY A 170 7.40 15.94 3.81
N LEU A 171 7.50 14.97 4.71
CA LEU A 171 6.43 14.04 5.00
C LEU A 171 5.31 14.78 5.74
N TYR A 172 4.09 14.70 5.23
CA TYR A 172 2.93 15.29 5.90
C TYR A 172 2.16 14.22 6.67
N PHE A 173 2.00 14.45 7.98
CA PHE A 173 1.13 13.63 8.82
C PHE A 173 -0.01 14.52 9.35
N PRO A 174 -1.28 14.26 8.99
CA PRO A 174 -2.39 15.11 9.43
C PRO A 174 -2.52 15.19 10.95
N LEU A 175 -2.87 16.38 11.44
CA LEU A 175 -3.14 16.62 12.86
C LEU A 175 -4.56 16.17 13.24
N GLY A 176 -4.77 15.90 14.54
CA GLY A 176 -6.09 15.56 15.07
C GLY A 176 -6.55 14.13 14.79
N LEU A 177 -5.68 13.29 14.23
CA LEU A 177 -5.99 11.88 13.97
C LEU A 177 -6.02 11.07 15.26
N THR A 178 -7.01 10.17 15.37
CA THR A 178 -7.10 9.20 16.47
C THR A 178 -6.47 7.87 16.05
N ARG A 179 -5.50 7.39 16.82
CA ARG A 179 -4.93 6.06 16.57
C ARG A 179 -5.96 4.99 16.92
N VAL A 180 -6.22 4.07 16.00
CA VAL A 180 -7.09 2.93 16.27
C VAL A 180 -6.34 1.97 17.22
N SER A 181 -6.75 1.92 18.48
CA SER A 181 -6.14 1.06 19.49
C SER A 181 -6.75 -0.35 19.46
N ASN A 182 -6.10 -1.27 18.74
CA ASN A 182 -6.24 -2.71 18.95
C ASN A 182 -4.95 -3.41 18.48
N ASN A 183 -4.50 -4.43 19.24
CA ASN A 183 -3.42 -5.34 18.87
C ASN A 183 -3.86 -6.21 17.68
N LEU A 184 -3.93 -5.61 16.50
CA LEU A 184 -4.14 -6.31 15.24
C LEU A 184 -2.80 -6.93 14.86
N SER A 185 -2.59 -8.18 15.31
CA SER A 185 -1.60 -9.03 14.67
C SER A 185 -2.10 -9.31 13.25
N ILE A 186 -1.22 -9.13 12.26
CA ILE A 186 -1.49 -9.34 10.83
C ILE A 186 -2.16 -10.71 10.58
N GLY A 187 -1.85 -11.71 11.42
CA GLY A 187 -2.43 -13.06 11.38
C GLY A 187 -3.85 -13.26 11.97
N ARG A 188 -4.49 -12.25 12.58
CA ARG A 188 -5.90 -12.33 13.04
C ARG A 188 -6.89 -11.60 12.13
N VAL A 189 -6.43 -10.66 11.32
CA VAL A 189 -7.26 -9.92 10.35
C VAL A 189 -7.75 -10.83 9.22
N SER A 190 -6.98 -11.88 8.95
CA SER A 190 -7.25 -12.96 8.03
C SER A 190 -8.41 -13.89 8.38
N TYR A 191 -8.75 -14.03 9.67
CA TYR A 191 -9.80 -14.95 10.11
C TYR A 191 -11.20 -14.30 10.18
N ALA A 192 -11.29 -12.98 10.26
CA ALA A 192 -12.56 -12.28 10.49
C ALA A 192 -13.48 -12.18 9.24
N PHE A 193 -12.96 -12.43 8.03
CA PHE A 193 -13.70 -12.18 6.77
C PHE A 193 -13.87 -13.41 5.86
N GLY A 194 -13.58 -14.62 6.34
CA GLY A 194 -13.95 -15.86 5.63
C GLY A 194 -13.29 -16.08 4.26
N TYR A 195 -12.19 -15.38 3.95
CA TYR A 195 -11.39 -15.61 2.74
C TYR A 195 -10.09 -16.32 3.12
N PRO A 196 -9.80 -17.52 2.58
CA PRO A 196 -8.54 -18.22 2.83
C PRO A 196 -7.41 -17.39 2.23
N LEU A 197 -6.59 -16.77 3.09
CA LEU A 197 -5.42 -15.99 2.69
C LEU A 197 -4.61 -16.71 1.60
N ILE A 198 -4.28 -15.99 0.55
CA ILE A 198 -3.26 -16.39 -0.41
C ILE A 198 -1.94 -16.47 0.38
N ASP A 199 -1.21 -17.59 0.23
CA ASP A 199 0.08 -17.83 0.89
C ASP A 199 1.18 -16.81 0.50
N ASP A 200 0.91 -15.93 -0.45
CA ASP A 200 1.76 -14.78 -0.75
C ASP A 200 1.43 -13.62 0.20
N VAL A 201 2.34 -13.44 1.16
CA VAL A 201 2.49 -12.42 2.21
C VAL A 201 2.21 -10.96 1.78
N PHE A 202 1.94 -10.71 0.51
CA PHE A 202 1.83 -9.38 -0.04
C PHE A 202 0.40 -8.90 -0.32
N THR A 203 -0.54 -9.81 -0.60
CA THR A 203 -1.96 -9.44 -0.72
C THR A 203 -2.54 -9.09 0.66
N SER A 204 -1.92 -9.56 1.75
CA SER A 204 -2.35 -9.38 3.14
C SER A 204 -1.96 -8.06 3.81
N LEU A 205 -1.19 -7.17 3.17
CA LEU A 205 -0.96 -5.80 3.66
C LEU A 205 -1.73 -4.75 2.84
N LEU A 206 -1.95 -5.03 1.56
CA LEU A 206 -2.53 -4.11 0.59
C LEU A 206 -4.06 -4.20 0.49
N VAL A 207 -4.61 -5.41 0.61
CA VAL A 207 -6.07 -5.65 0.67
C VAL A 207 -6.58 -5.51 2.10
N VAL A 208 -5.70 -5.22 3.07
CA VAL A 208 -6.03 -5.20 4.51
C VAL A 208 -6.22 -3.79 5.07
N SER A 209 -5.71 -2.73 4.45
CA SER A 209 -6.08 -1.35 4.81
C SER A 209 -7.56 -1.05 4.52
N VAL A 210 -8.07 -1.63 3.43
CA VAL A 210 -9.41 -1.44 2.86
C VAL A 210 -10.58 -1.94 3.76
N PRO A 211 -10.52 -3.10 4.42
CA PRO A 211 -11.61 -3.64 5.24
C PRO A 211 -11.48 -3.27 6.73
N LEU A 212 -10.29 -2.87 7.20
CA LEU A 212 -10.01 -2.63 8.61
C LEU A 212 -10.78 -1.43 9.16
N LEU A 213 -10.84 -0.34 8.40
CA LEU A 213 -11.54 0.88 8.77
C LEU A 213 -13.06 0.79 8.50
N PHE A 214 -13.45 0.13 7.42
CA PHE A 214 -14.86 -0.13 7.11
C PHE A 214 -15.50 -1.07 8.13
N ALA A 215 -14.82 -2.15 8.51
CA ALA A 215 -15.28 -3.04 9.57
C ALA A 215 -15.36 -2.32 10.91
N PHE A 216 -14.40 -1.45 11.24
CA PHE A 216 -14.47 -0.65 12.46
C PHE A 216 -15.66 0.30 12.46
N LYS A 217 -15.92 0.99 11.34
CA LYS A 217 -17.09 1.88 11.15
C LYS A 217 -18.41 1.12 11.27
N VAL A 218 -18.51 -0.07 10.66
CA VAL A 218 -19.68 -0.96 10.74
C VAL A 218 -19.87 -1.49 12.17
N PHE A 219 -18.83 -1.99 12.84
CA PHE A 219 -18.90 -2.43 14.24
C PHE A 219 -19.30 -1.29 15.20
N LYS A 220 -18.77 -0.08 15.00
CA LYS A 220 -19.10 1.11 15.81
C LYS A 220 -20.55 1.57 15.59
N LYS A 221 -21.10 1.39 14.37
CA LYS A 221 -22.51 1.63 14.04
C LYS A 221 -23.44 0.66 14.75
N TYR A 222 -23.18 -0.66 14.66
CA TYR A 222 -24.01 -1.67 15.33
C TYR A 222 -23.92 -1.62 16.86
N ARG A 223 -22.73 -1.34 17.43
CA ARG A 223 -22.58 -1.13 18.88
C ARG A 223 -23.32 0.11 19.41
N LYS A 224 -23.57 1.13 18.57
CA LYS A 224 -24.40 2.28 18.92
C LYS A 224 -25.89 1.96 18.86
N GLU A 225 -26.31 0.99 18.05
CA GLU A 225 -27.71 0.56 17.95
C GLU A 225 -28.11 -0.33 19.13
N ASP A 226 -27.20 -1.18 19.63
CA ASP A 226 -27.41 -2.00 20.85
C ASP A 226 -27.44 -1.18 22.16
N GLY A 227 -27.05 0.10 22.11
CA GLY A 227 -27.10 1.03 23.23
C GLY A 227 -28.49 1.64 23.50
N LYS A 228 -29.50 1.31 22.69
CA LYS A 228 -30.90 1.67 22.97
C LYS A 228 -31.65 0.48 23.55
N VAL A 229 -31.39 0.20 24.82
CA VAL A 229 -32.34 -0.56 25.63
C VAL A 229 -33.52 0.38 25.90
N LYS A 230 -34.65 0.11 25.24
CA LYS A 230 -35.98 0.40 25.79
C LYS A 230 -36.39 -0.78 26.63
#